data_AF-R9KLW4-F1
#
_entry.id   AF-R9KLW4-F1
#
_cell.length_a   1.000
_cell.length_b   1.000
_cell.length_c   1.000
_cell.angle_alpha   90.00
_cell.angle_beta   90.00
_cell.angle_gamma   90.00
#
_symmetry.space_group_name_H-M   'P 1'
#
loop_
_entity.id
_entity.type
_entity.pdbx_description
1 polymer ?
#
loop_
_entity_poly.entity_id
_entity_poly.type
_entity_poly.pdbx_seq_one_letter_code
_entity_poly.pdbx_strand_id
1 'polypeptide(L)'
;MSKSILVIDTPENCDQCPCFLEVATDCCGVNGKDIDGHGKPDWCPLKEMVEKTSVGIEVCIGNKTECVKSYVDGYNACIDEILKGVNRDEQRTSL
;
A
#
# COMPACT_ATOMS: atom_id res chain seq x y z
N MET A 1 19.36 -10.79 -3.80
CA MET A 1 18.98 -9.37 -3.65
C MET A 1 17.81 -9.30 -2.68
N SER A 2 17.87 -8.41 -1.70
CA SER A 2 16.74 -8.15 -0.80
C SER A 2 15.62 -7.43 -1.55
N LYS A 3 14.37 -7.61 -1.12
CA LYS A 3 13.21 -6.93 -1.70
C LYS A 3 12.88 -5.67 -0.88
N SER A 4 12.30 -4.66 -1.54
CA SER A 4 11.86 -3.40 -0.92
C SER A 4 10.39 -3.13 -1.27
N ILE A 5 9.72 -2.33 -0.44
CA ILE A 5 8.35 -1.85 -0.64
C ILE A 5 8.37 -0.32 -0.56
N LEU A 6 7.64 0.35 -1.45
CA LEU A 6 7.39 1.79 -1.40
C LEU A 6 5.93 1.99 -0.97
N VAL A 7 5.72 2.79 0.07
CA VAL A 7 4.39 3.16 0.56
C VAL A 7 4.29 4.68 0.52
N ILE A 8 3.33 5.19 -0.23
CA ILE A 8 3.03 6.61 -0.40
C ILE A 8 1.51 6.77 -0.47
N ASP A 9 1.03 7.99 -0.23
CA ASP A 9 -0.36 8.31 -0.54
C ASP A 9 -0.61 8.17 -2.03
N THR A 10 -1.74 7.57 -2.39
CA THR A 10 -2.11 7.40 -3.79
C THR A 10 -2.58 8.77 -4.31
N PRO A 11 -1.89 9.36 -5.31
CA PRO A 11 -2.29 10.64 -5.86
C PRO A 11 -3.62 10.51 -6.62
N GLU A 12 -4.39 11.59 -6.67
CA GLU A 12 -5.66 11.62 -7.42
C GLU A 12 -5.42 11.48 -8.93
N ASN A 13 -4.35 12.09 -9.43
CA ASN A 13 -4.00 12.10 -10.84
C ASN A 13 -2.52 11.71 -11.06
N CYS A 14 -2.19 11.23 -12.26
CA CYS A 14 -0.85 10.75 -12.58
C CYS A 14 0.22 11.85 -12.55
N ASP A 15 -0.10 13.09 -12.90
CA ASP A 15 0.80 14.26 -12.88
C ASP A 15 1.20 14.69 -11.46
N GLN A 16 0.39 14.36 -10.46
CA GLN A 16 0.71 14.56 -9.04
C GLN A 16 1.57 13.43 -8.44
N CYS A 17 1.81 12.36 -9.21
CA CYS A 17 2.56 11.21 -8.74
C CYS A 17 4.06 11.52 -8.67
N PRO A 18 4.77 11.19 -7.56
CA PRO A 18 6.22 11.33 -7.50
C PRO A 18 6.99 10.50 -8.54
N CYS A 19 6.31 9.51 -9.13
CA CYS A 19 6.86 8.66 -10.18
C CYS A 19 6.55 9.19 -11.59
N PHE A 20 5.89 10.34 -11.74
CA PHE A 20 5.62 10.95 -13.03
C PHE A 20 6.88 11.61 -13.60
N LEU A 21 7.13 11.40 -14.88
CA LEU A 21 8.23 12.03 -15.59
C LEU A 21 7.71 12.71 -16.85
N GLU A 22 7.95 14.02 -16.94
CA GLU A 22 7.73 14.83 -18.13
C GLU A 22 9.08 15.06 -18.82
N VAL A 23 9.38 14.23 -19.82
CA VAL A 23 10.65 14.31 -20.58
C VAL A 23 10.41 14.58 -22.06
N ALA A 24 9.84 13.60 -22.78
CA ALA A 24 9.47 13.71 -24.19
C ALA A 24 8.00 13.36 -24.41
N THR A 25 7.52 12.41 -23.61
CA THR A 25 6.13 12.05 -23.39
C THR A 25 5.92 11.91 -21.88
N ASP A 26 4.67 12.04 -21.45
CA ASP A 26 4.25 11.74 -20.08
C ASP A 26 4.44 10.25 -19.83
N CYS A 27 5.33 9.87 -18.91
CA CYS A 27 5.62 8.45 -18.65
C CYS A 27 5.81 8.14 -17.15
N CYS A 28 5.65 6.86 -16.81
CA CYS A 28 5.86 6.36 -15.45
C CYS A 28 7.35 6.02 -15.22
N GLY A 29 8.01 6.74 -14.32
CA GLY A 29 9.42 6.55 -13.97
C GLY A 29 9.77 5.21 -13.32
N VAL A 30 8.78 4.42 -12.89
CA VAL A 30 9.02 3.08 -12.31
C VAL A 30 9.18 2.01 -13.40
N ASN A 31 8.37 2.08 -14.47
CA ASN A 31 8.31 1.02 -15.49
C ASN A 31 8.54 1.51 -16.93
N GLY A 32 8.70 2.82 -17.14
CA GLY A 32 8.96 3.45 -18.43
C GLY A 32 7.80 3.41 -19.42
N LYS A 33 6.57 3.10 -18.98
CA LYS A 33 5.39 3.11 -19.86
C LYS A 33 4.85 4.52 -20.01
N ASP A 34 4.47 4.87 -21.24
CA ASP A 34 3.74 6.11 -21.55
C ASP A 34 2.38 6.11 -20.85
N ILE A 35 1.97 7.29 -20.41
CA ILE A 35 0.70 7.52 -19.71
C ILE A 35 -0.27 8.15 -20.71
N ASP A 36 -1.29 7.39 -21.10
CA ASP A 36 -2.33 7.86 -22.02
C ASP A 36 -3.39 8.67 -21.23
N GLY A 37 -3.11 9.95 -20.96
CA GLY A 37 -3.99 10.87 -20.24
C GLY A 37 -3.63 11.06 -18.76
N HIS A 38 -4.57 11.57 -17.95
CA HIS A 38 -4.30 11.94 -16.54
C HIS A 38 -4.81 10.93 -15.50
N GLY A 39 -5.62 9.95 -15.91
CA GLY A 39 -6.19 8.94 -15.02
C GLY A 39 -5.24 7.78 -14.71
N LYS A 40 -5.44 7.12 -13.56
CA LYS A 40 -4.67 5.93 -13.15
C LYS A 40 -4.88 4.78 -14.16
N PRO A 41 -3.83 4.29 -14.84
CA PRO A 41 -3.96 3.18 -15.77
C PRO A 41 -4.04 1.82 -15.05
N ASP A 42 -4.64 0.81 -15.68
CA ASP A 42 -4.76 -0.55 -15.13
C ASP A 42 -3.40 -1.21 -14.84
N TRP A 43 -2.37 -0.85 -15.63
CA TRP A 43 -1.02 -1.36 -15.46
C TRP A 43 -0.19 -0.61 -14.42
N CYS A 44 -0.75 0.42 -13.77
CA CYS A 44 -0.04 1.26 -12.82
C CYS A 44 0.69 0.41 -11.75
N PRO A 45 1.99 0.69 -11.49
CA PRO A 45 2.75 -0.09 -10.51
C PRO A 45 2.29 0.15 -9.07
N LEU A 46 1.61 1.26 -8.80
CA LEU A 46 1.03 1.55 -7.49
C LEU A 46 -0.22 0.69 -7.28
N LYS A 47 -0.11 -0.26 -6.36
CA LYS A 47 -1.24 -1.03 -5.85
C LYS A 47 -1.78 -0.35 -4.60
N GLU A 48 -3.09 -0.33 -4.48
CA GLU A 48 -3.74 0.14 -3.26
C GLU A 48 -3.29 -0.71 -2.08
N MET A 49 -3.02 -0.03 -0.96
CA MET A 49 -2.73 -0.71 0.27
C MET A 49 -3.95 -1.51 0.69
N VAL A 50 -3.73 -2.75 1.10
CA VAL A 50 -4.82 -3.57 1.60
C VAL A 50 -5.37 -3.01 2.91
N GLU A 51 -6.69 -3.01 3.05
CA GLU A 51 -7.35 -2.52 4.25
C GLU A 51 -7.30 -3.56 5.37
N LYS A 52 -7.32 -3.08 6.61
CA LYS A 52 -7.55 -3.93 7.79
C LYS A 52 -8.92 -4.59 7.68
N THR A 53 -9.01 -5.83 8.12
CA THR A 53 -10.28 -6.57 8.12
C THR A 53 -10.71 -6.92 9.53
N SER A 54 -12.02 -7.05 9.74
CA SER A 54 -12.62 -7.68 10.92
C SER A 54 -13.26 -9.03 10.56
N VAL A 55 -13.29 -9.39 9.28
CA VAL A 55 -13.85 -10.63 8.76
C VAL A 55 -12.79 -11.73 8.90
N GLY A 56 -12.89 -12.46 10.00
CA GLY A 56 -12.03 -13.59 10.30
C GLY A 56 -12.76 -14.92 10.20
N ILE A 57 -12.04 -15.95 9.80
CA ILE A 57 -12.42 -17.32 10.14
C ILE A 57 -12.06 -17.49 11.61
N GLU A 58 -13.07 -17.68 12.47
CA GLU A 58 -12.82 -18.17 13.82
C GLU A 58 -12.35 -19.61 13.72
N VAL A 59 -11.05 -19.81 13.96
CA VAL A 59 -10.49 -21.16 14.04
C VAL A 59 -10.53 -21.56 15.50
N CYS A 60 -11.47 -22.44 15.82
CA CYS A 60 -11.56 -23.04 17.14
C CYS A 60 -10.65 -24.26 17.21
N ILE A 61 -9.66 -24.23 18.10
CA ILE A 61 -8.77 -25.36 18.35
C ILE A 61 -9.32 -26.12 19.58
N GLY A 62 -9.62 -27.41 19.42
CA GLY A 62 -10.19 -28.24 20.48
C GLY A 62 -11.73 -28.14 20.61
N ASN A 63 -12.27 -28.32 21.82
CA ASN A 63 -13.72 -28.42 22.10
C ASN A 63 -14.46 -27.06 22.07
N LYS A 64 -14.10 -26.16 21.15
CA LYS A 64 -14.75 -24.85 20.94
C LYS A 64 -14.68 -23.85 22.10
N THR A 65 -13.88 -24.11 23.13
CA THR A 65 -13.69 -23.18 24.27
C THR A 65 -12.70 -22.05 23.98
N GLU A 66 -11.81 -22.22 23.01
CA GLU A 66 -10.87 -21.19 22.55
C GLU A 66 -10.95 -21.08 21.02
N CYS A 67 -11.64 -20.05 20.55
CA CYS A 67 -11.67 -19.68 19.13
C CYS A 67 -10.73 -18.49 18.95
N VAL A 68 -9.72 -18.65 18.11
CA VAL A 68 -8.71 -17.61 17.89
C VAL A 68 -9.03 -16.89 16.59
N LYS A 69 -9.11 -15.56 16.64
CA LYS A 69 -9.14 -14.68 15.46
C LYS A 69 -7.73 -14.42 14.93
N SER A 70 -6.82 -15.39 15.07
CA SER A 70 -5.38 -15.23 14.87
C SER A 70 -5.02 -14.74 13.46
N TYR A 71 -5.80 -15.13 12.45
CA TYR A 71 -5.61 -14.68 11.09
C TYR A 71 -5.90 -13.19 10.90
N VAL A 72 -6.93 -12.67 11.58
CA VAL A 72 -7.28 -11.24 11.50
C VAL A 72 -6.24 -10.41 12.24
N ASP A 73 -5.88 -10.84 13.45
CA ASP A 73 -4.91 -10.11 14.28
C ASP A 73 -3.54 -10.07 13.61
N GLY A 74 -3.06 -11.21 13.08
CA GLY A 74 -1.79 -11.26 12.35
C GLY A 74 -1.79 -10.46 11.06
N TYR A 75 -2.89 -10.49 10.30
CA TYR A 75 -3.03 -9.72 9.07
C TYR A 75 -3.03 -8.20 9.35
N ASN A 76 -3.82 -7.75 10.33
CA ASN A 76 -3.88 -6.34 10.71
C ASN A 76 -2.55 -5.86 11.31
N ALA A 77 -1.86 -6.70 12.10
CA ALA A 77 -0.53 -6.39 12.63
C ALA A 77 0.52 -6.24 11.51
N CYS A 78 0.45 -7.05 10.45
CA CYS A 78 1.32 -6.90 9.29
C CYS A 78 1.11 -5.54 8.59
N ILE A 79 -0.15 -5.15 8.39
CA ILE A 79 -0.51 -3.83 7.84
C ILE A 79 0.04 -2.71 8.74
N ASP A 80 -0.12 -2.82 10.05
CA ASP A 80 0.38 -1.84 11.00
C ASP A 80 1.89 -1.65 10.91
N GLU A 81 2.67 -2.73 10.81
CA GLU A 81 4.13 -2.62 10.69
C GLU A 81 4.57 -2.01 9.35
N ILE A 82 3.83 -2.26 8.25
CA ILE A 82 4.08 -1.59 6.96
C ILE A 82 3.83 -0.08 7.08
N LEU A 83 2.73 0.32 7.71
CA LEU A 83 2.32 1.73 7.79
C LEU A 83 3.06 2.53 8.87
N LYS A 84 3.60 1.89 9.90
CA LYS A 84 4.40 2.51 10.98
C LYS A 84 5.65 3.25 10.47
N GLY A 85 6.14 2.90 9.28
CA GLY A 85 7.21 3.63 8.60
C GLY A 85 6.78 5.01 8.07
N VAL A 86 5.53 5.13 7.60
CA VAL A 86 4.99 6.32 6.92
C VAL A 86 4.72 7.45 7.91
N ASN A 87 4.11 7.14 9.05
CA ASN A 87 3.71 8.15 10.05
C ASN A 87 4.87 8.85 10.77
N ARG A 88 6.12 8.40 10.56
CA ARG A 88 7.31 9.04 11.15
C ARG A 88 7.71 10.32 10.41
N ASP A 89 7.34 10.45 9.14
CA ASP A 89 7.68 11.62 8.33
C ASP A 89 6.74 12.80 8.59
N GLU A 90 5.48 12.57 8.98
CA GLU A 90 4.54 13.61 9.43
C GLU A 90 5.02 14.35 10.70
N GLN A 91 5.74 13.66 11.59
CA GLN A 91 6.30 14.26 12.80
C GLN A 91 7.52 15.15 12.51
N ARG A 92 8.11 15.07 11.30
CA ARG A 92 9.31 15.82 10.93
C ARG A 92 9.00 17.14 10.20
N THR A 93 7.81 17.29 9.64
CA THR A 93 7.32 18.52 8.99
C THR A 93 6.67 19.52 9.96
N SER A 94 6.63 19.22 11.25
CA SER A 94 6.05 20.09 12.30
C SER A 94 7.09 20.91 13.09
N LEU A 95 8.30 21.11 12.54
CA LEU A 95 9.39 21.91 13.15
C LEU A 95 9.77 23.11 12.27
#